data_AF-A0A7Y3V6S6-F1
#
_entry.id   AF-A0A7Y3V6S6-F1
#
_cell.length_a   1.000
_cell.length_b   1.000
_cell.length_c   1.000
_cell.angle_alpha   90.00
_cell.angle_beta   90.00
_cell.angle_gamma   90.00
#
_symmetry.space_group_name_H-M   'P 1'
#
loop_
_entity.id
_entity.type
_entity.pdbx_description
1 polymer ?
#
loop_
_entity_poly.entity_id
_entity_poly.type
_entity_poly.pdbx_seq_one_letter_code
_entity_poly.pdbx_strand_id
1 'polypeptide(L)'
;MATEEKFYYVEGSCQVKDLVKTLVTEITQNAGIYKWDLVHPTSIDNIGSAGEAKEINLITDESITDKVDTVFTVGSQNDMCIIKATTSFGKEFYVKIDREKADLTTEEKKALIDFKDLHRYCIKDYCYSRTDAQVLEIMAGVNDEWSKKGDYDAYVSAMTKSNSINNIRLQISDKLNKEGTDLDIPKSIQREYNYRLAWYRKLQPEIKDFLPVQYWINITKDSINLVLRGDPSADVHPYENYLTSYAYIGALKPVEDSATTDDKYNFAITVSSDIEPNYNHAYGERTATGVTDVCMIANKIGMPYQPHYPAFYATNPFMDKCNVEGSRWNHKKHQFSDITLVHPVDMERGKMINVLAGDSSAIYDADKLAYKKDTDEEEYYKKFKITAPYNFLNNSSNINYCIAIRCYKTTE
;
A
#
# COMPACT_ATOMS: atom_id res chain seq x y z
N MET A 1 19.87 28.04 14.20
CA MET A 1 19.30 27.07 15.16
C MET A 1 18.42 26.15 14.35
N ALA A 2 18.81 24.88 14.18
CA ALA A 2 17.95 23.91 13.52
C ALA A 2 16.70 23.77 14.39
N THR A 3 15.53 24.14 13.85
CA THR A 3 14.26 23.86 14.49
C THR A 3 14.14 22.35 14.63
N GLU A 4 14.12 21.87 15.87
CA GLU A 4 13.87 20.46 16.19
C GLU A 4 12.54 20.06 15.55
N GLU A 5 12.61 19.22 14.53
CA GLU A 5 11.44 18.81 13.76
C GLU A 5 10.64 17.84 14.61
N LYS A 6 9.55 18.35 15.16
CA LYS A 6 8.70 17.65 16.11
C LYS A 6 7.85 16.59 15.41
N PHE A 7 7.75 15.40 16.00
CA PHE A 7 7.05 14.25 15.42
C PHE A 7 6.36 13.41 16.50
N TYR A 8 5.42 12.57 16.07
CA TYR A 8 4.86 11.46 16.84
C TYR A 8 5.38 10.13 16.30
N TYR A 9 5.75 9.21 17.18
CA TYR A 9 6.18 7.87 16.82
C TYR A 9 5.52 6.83 17.71
N VAL A 10 5.06 5.74 17.11
CA VAL A 10 4.52 4.59 17.82
C VAL A 10 4.83 3.30 17.05
N GLU A 11 4.96 2.22 17.80
CA GLU A 11 5.13 0.87 17.28
C GLU A 11 4.24 -0.10 18.03
N GLY A 12 3.70 -1.09 17.32
CA GLY A 12 2.74 -2.01 17.90
C GLY A 12 2.41 -3.16 16.97
N SER A 13 1.41 -3.95 17.35
CA SER A 13 0.82 -4.98 16.53
C SER A 13 -0.70 -4.96 16.65
N CYS A 14 -1.38 -5.33 15.57
CA CYS A 14 -2.84 -5.44 15.52
C CYS A 14 -3.25 -6.60 14.63
N GLN A 15 -4.49 -7.07 14.74
CA GLN A 15 -5.03 -8.06 13.81
C GLN A 15 -5.27 -7.42 12.43
N VAL A 16 -5.15 -8.19 11.35
CA VAL A 16 -5.38 -7.70 9.98
C VAL A 16 -6.74 -7.02 9.83
N LYS A 17 -7.81 -7.55 10.45
CA LYS A 17 -9.12 -6.90 10.46
C LYS A 17 -9.14 -5.53 11.15
N ASP A 18 -8.29 -5.29 12.13
CA ASP A 18 -8.27 -4.05 12.90
C ASP A 18 -7.22 -3.07 12.38
N LEU A 19 -6.45 -3.44 11.34
CA LEU A 19 -5.31 -2.68 10.84
C LEU A 19 -5.69 -1.26 10.43
N VAL A 20 -6.70 -1.10 9.56
CA VAL A 20 -7.10 0.24 9.07
C VAL A 20 -7.59 1.10 10.24
N LYS A 21 -8.43 0.55 11.13
CA LYS A 21 -8.90 1.26 12.33
C LYS A 21 -7.74 1.68 13.24
N THR A 22 -6.77 0.79 13.44
CA THR A 22 -5.58 1.05 14.27
C THR A 22 -4.76 2.19 13.69
N LEU A 23 -4.38 2.10 12.40
CA LEU A 23 -3.60 3.14 11.73
C LEU A 23 -4.30 4.50 11.78
N VAL A 24 -5.61 4.55 11.52
CA VAL A 24 -6.39 5.79 11.59
C VAL A 24 -6.47 6.34 13.01
N THR A 25 -6.54 5.48 14.03
CA THR A 25 -6.53 5.90 15.44
C THR A 25 -5.20 6.57 15.77
N GLU A 26 -4.08 5.97 15.36
CA GLU A 26 -2.76 6.55 15.59
C GLU A 26 -2.62 7.91 14.89
N ILE A 27 -3.09 8.01 13.64
CA ILE A 27 -2.95 9.21 12.82
C ILE A 27 -3.87 10.35 13.26
N THR A 28 -5.11 10.05 13.65
CA THR A 28 -6.16 11.08 13.82
C THR A 28 -6.45 11.40 15.28
N GLN A 29 -6.14 10.49 16.22
CA GLN A 29 -6.40 10.68 17.65
C GLN A 29 -5.11 10.79 18.45
N ASN A 30 -4.18 9.85 18.29
CA ASN A 30 -3.03 9.75 19.19
C ASN A 30 -1.86 10.68 18.82
N ALA A 31 -1.74 11.07 17.55
CA ALA A 31 -0.69 11.96 17.07
C ALA A 31 -0.74 13.40 17.61
N GLY A 32 -1.70 13.72 18.49
CA GLY A 32 -1.75 14.99 19.22
C GLY A 32 -1.80 16.20 18.28
N ILE A 33 -0.77 17.05 18.32
CA ILE A 33 -0.67 18.25 17.47
C ILE A 33 -0.24 17.96 16.01
N TYR A 34 0.24 16.75 15.73
CA TYR A 34 0.63 16.31 14.38
C TYR A 34 -0.47 15.52 13.67
N LYS A 35 -1.63 15.41 14.31
CA LYS A 35 -2.74 14.61 13.79
C LYS A 35 -3.22 15.12 12.44
N TRP A 36 -3.68 14.19 11.63
CA TRP A 36 -4.44 14.48 10.42
C TRP A 36 -5.93 14.30 10.72
N ASP A 37 -6.79 14.90 9.91
CA ASP A 37 -8.23 14.89 10.18
C ASP A 37 -8.88 13.69 9.48
N LEU A 38 -9.75 12.96 10.17
CA LEU A 38 -10.63 11.98 9.53
C LEU A 38 -11.73 12.70 8.76
N VAL A 39 -11.86 12.41 7.46
CA VAL A 39 -12.89 12.98 6.59
C VAL A 39 -14.03 11.98 6.37
N HIS A 40 -13.67 10.73 6.08
CA HIS A 40 -14.61 9.66 5.84
C HIS A 40 -14.07 8.36 6.43
N PRO A 41 -14.91 7.52 7.06
CA PRO A 41 -16.29 7.78 7.46
C PRO A 41 -16.38 8.88 8.54
N THR A 42 -17.61 9.32 8.85
CA THR A 42 -17.85 10.41 9.84
C THR A 42 -17.42 10.07 11.27
N SER A 43 -17.23 8.78 11.58
CA SER A 43 -16.74 8.29 12.87
C SER A 43 -15.75 7.16 12.66
N ILE A 44 -14.69 7.14 13.46
CA ILE A 44 -13.69 6.07 13.47
C ILE A 44 -14.28 4.70 13.82
N ASP A 45 -15.41 4.67 14.52
CA ASP A 45 -16.10 3.42 14.89
C ASP A 45 -16.78 2.72 13.71
N ASN A 46 -16.99 3.46 12.62
CA ASN A 46 -17.50 2.89 11.37
C ASN A 46 -16.39 2.21 10.55
N ILE A 47 -15.12 2.34 10.95
CA ILE A 47 -13.99 1.65 10.33
C ILE A 47 -13.82 0.31 11.02
N GLY A 48 -13.70 -0.76 10.24
CA GLY A 48 -13.61 -2.13 10.73
C GLY A 48 -14.90 -2.69 11.29
N SER A 49 -16.00 -1.92 11.28
CA SER A 49 -17.32 -2.42 11.63
C SER A 49 -17.79 -3.46 10.62
N ALA A 50 -18.48 -4.50 11.09
CA ALA A 50 -19.22 -5.39 10.22
C ALA A 50 -20.21 -4.55 9.39
N GLY A 51 -20.02 -4.54 8.07
CA GLY A 51 -20.96 -3.94 7.15
C GLY A 51 -22.23 -4.78 7.06
N GLU A 52 -23.25 -4.25 6.39
CA GLU A 52 -24.49 -4.99 6.17
C GLU A 52 -24.18 -6.31 5.44
N ALA A 53 -24.72 -7.40 5.98
CA ALA A 53 -24.68 -8.69 5.33
C ALA A 53 -25.40 -8.57 3.99
N LYS A 54 -24.65 -8.73 2.90
CA LYS A 54 -25.20 -8.60 1.55
C LYS A 54 -25.52 -9.98 1.01
N GLU A 55 -26.76 -10.16 0.61
CA GLU A 55 -27.16 -11.31 -0.18
C GLU A 55 -26.67 -11.13 -1.62
N ILE A 56 -25.91 -12.11 -2.10
CA ILE A 56 -25.45 -12.21 -3.48
C ILE A 56 -26.20 -13.36 -4.11
N ASN A 57 -27.06 -13.03 -5.08
CA ASN A 57 -27.62 -14.02 -5.99
C ASN A 57 -26.72 -14.13 -7.22
N LEU A 58 -26.26 -15.34 -7.52
CA LEU A 58 -25.45 -15.65 -8.69
C LEU A 58 -26.26 -15.63 -10.00
N ILE A 59 -27.60 -15.72 -9.89
CA ILE A 59 -28.51 -15.60 -11.03
C ILE A 59 -28.99 -14.15 -11.17
N THR A 60 -28.84 -13.62 -12.38
CA THR A 60 -29.23 -12.27 -12.80
C THR A 60 -30.34 -12.26 -13.85
N ASP A 61 -30.60 -13.39 -14.50
CA ASP A 61 -31.57 -13.52 -15.60
C ASP A 61 -32.95 -14.07 -15.19
N GLU A 62 -33.28 -14.00 -13.91
CA GLU A 62 -34.54 -14.50 -13.31
C GLU A 62 -34.77 -16.02 -13.43
N SER A 63 -33.79 -16.78 -13.95
CA SER A 63 -33.88 -18.24 -13.95
C SER A 63 -33.80 -18.81 -12.52
N ILE A 64 -34.26 -20.05 -12.34
CA ILE A 64 -34.27 -20.73 -11.03
C ILE A 64 -33.70 -22.13 -11.16
N THR A 65 -33.03 -22.58 -10.11
CA THR A 65 -32.57 -23.96 -9.96
C THR A 65 -32.60 -24.32 -8.48
N ASP A 66 -32.90 -25.58 -8.18
CA ASP A 66 -32.85 -26.21 -6.87
C ASP A 66 -31.66 -27.18 -6.74
N LYS A 67 -30.82 -27.30 -7.78
CA LYS A 67 -29.71 -28.27 -7.83
C LYS A 67 -28.39 -27.73 -7.31
N VAL A 68 -28.23 -26.40 -7.28
CA VAL A 68 -27.04 -25.71 -6.79
C VAL A 68 -27.47 -24.53 -5.94
N ASP A 69 -26.65 -24.20 -4.94
CA ASP A 69 -26.85 -22.97 -4.18
C ASP A 69 -26.57 -21.77 -5.10
N THR A 70 -27.44 -20.78 -5.09
CA THR A 70 -27.27 -19.57 -5.91
C THR A 70 -27.27 -18.31 -5.10
N VAL A 71 -27.68 -18.41 -3.83
CA VAL A 71 -27.82 -17.28 -2.92
C VAL A 71 -26.84 -17.45 -1.77
N PHE A 72 -25.94 -16.48 -1.65
CA PHE A 72 -24.89 -16.48 -0.64
C PHE A 72 -24.94 -15.20 0.18
N THR A 73 -24.94 -15.34 1.51
CA THR A 73 -24.80 -14.20 2.41
C THR A 73 -23.32 -13.93 2.65
N VAL A 74 -22.85 -12.75 2.24
CA VAL A 74 -21.45 -12.34 2.43
C VAL A 74 -21.39 -11.18 3.42
N GLY A 75 -20.62 -11.37 4.49
CA GLY A 75 -20.27 -10.28 5.39
C GLY A 75 -19.32 -9.33 4.68
N SER A 76 -19.58 -8.03 4.77
CA SER A 76 -18.62 -7.00 4.39
C SER A 76 -17.97 -6.43 5.64
N GLN A 77 -16.76 -5.88 5.50
CA GLN A 77 -16.12 -5.08 6.53
C GLN A 77 -15.80 -3.72 5.93
N ASN A 78 -16.20 -2.65 6.62
CA ASN A 78 -15.98 -1.29 6.16
C ASN A 78 -14.56 -0.84 6.49
N ASP A 79 -13.61 -1.14 5.61
CA ASP A 79 -12.19 -0.84 5.80
C ASP A 79 -11.69 0.19 4.80
N MET A 80 -12.48 1.23 4.59
CA MET A 80 -12.11 2.38 3.78
C MET A 80 -12.19 3.63 4.64
N CYS A 81 -11.14 4.45 4.58
CA CYS A 81 -11.15 5.77 5.17
C CYS A 81 -10.44 6.78 4.28
N ILE A 82 -10.77 8.04 4.50
CA ILE A 82 -10.10 9.19 3.91
C ILE A 82 -9.66 10.10 5.05
N ILE A 83 -8.36 10.39 5.08
CA ILE A 83 -7.75 11.33 6.01
C ILE A 83 -7.27 12.56 5.25
N LYS A 84 -7.23 13.71 5.92
CA LYS A 84 -6.82 15.00 5.38
C LYS A 84 -5.64 15.56 6.15
N ALA A 85 -4.59 15.92 5.43
CA ALA A 85 -3.47 16.70 5.94
C ALA A 85 -3.63 18.16 5.54
N THR A 86 -3.55 19.09 6.49
CA THR A 86 -3.27 20.50 6.19
C THR A 86 -1.79 20.74 6.48
N THR A 87 -0.98 20.77 5.42
CA THR A 87 0.49 20.87 5.53
C THR A 87 0.90 22.22 6.14
N SER A 88 2.13 22.31 6.61
CA SER A 88 2.77 23.55 7.07
C SER A 88 2.83 24.62 5.97
N PHE A 89 2.71 24.22 4.70
CA PHE A 89 2.59 25.09 3.53
C PHE A 89 1.16 25.63 3.30
N GLY A 90 0.19 25.23 4.13
CA GLY A 90 -1.18 25.74 4.08
C GLY A 90 -2.06 25.12 2.99
N LYS A 91 -1.65 23.97 2.42
CA LYS A 91 -2.47 23.20 1.48
C LYS A 91 -3.05 21.95 2.10
N GLU A 92 -4.22 21.58 1.59
CA GLU A 92 -4.94 20.39 1.99
C GLU A 92 -4.72 19.28 0.97
N PHE A 93 -4.40 18.09 1.48
CA PHE A 93 -4.29 16.88 0.69
C PHE A 93 -5.04 15.76 1.37
N TYR A 94 -5.54 14.83 0.56
CA TYR A 94 -6.35 13.71 1.00
C TYR A 94 -5.62 12.40 0.71
N VAL A 95 -5.70 11.48 1.66
CA VAL A 95 -5.20 10.13 1.53
C VAL A 95 -6.33 9.16 1.77
N LYS A 96 -6.60 8.31 0.79
CA LYS A 96 -7.54 7.21 0.92
C LYS A 96 -6.77 5.95 1.26
N ILE A 97 -7.22 5.25 2.30
CA ILE A 97 -6.75 3.93 2.73
C ILE A 97 -7.92 2.98 2.55
N ASP A 98 -7.74 1.94 1.76
CA ASP A 98 -8.82 0.99 1.44
C ASP A 98 -8.30 -0.45 1.47
N ARG A 99 -9.00 -1.32 2.19
CA ARG A 99 -8.76 -2.77 2.17
C ARG A 99 -9.79 -3.42 1.25
N GLU A 100 -9.48 -3.38 -0.05
CA GLU A 100 -10.34 -3.94 -1.10
C GLU A 100 -10.49 -5.46 -0.98
N LYS A 101 -11.39 -6.04 -1.79
CA LYS A 101 -11.52 -7.49 -1.92
C LYS A 101 -10.21 -8.14 -2.35
N ALA A 102 -9.95 -9.35 -1.84
CA ALA A 102 -8.76 -10.11 -2.18
C ALA A 102 -8.66 -10.35 -3.70
N ASP A 103 -7.43 -10.44 -4.21
CA ASP A 103 -7.20 -10.73 -5.62
C ASP A 103 -7.78 -12.10 -6.00
N LEU A 104 -8.29 -12.18 -7.22
CA LEU A 104 -8.78 -13.44 -7.77
C LEU A 104 -7.62 -14.35 -8.17
N THR A 105 -7.72 -15.64 -7.81
CA THR A 105 -6.79 -16.67 -8.27
C THR A 105 -6.94 -16.93 -9.77
N THR A 106 -6.00 -17.67 -10.36
CA THR A 106 -6.07 -18.07 -11.77
C THR A 106 -7.33 -18.90 -12.06
N GLU A 107 -7.68 -19.78 -11.12
CA GLU A 107 -8.85 -20.65 -11.18
C GLU A 107 -10.14 -19.83 -11.11
N GLU A 108 -10.21 -18.86 -10.20
CA GLU A 108 -11.36 -17.95 -10.06
C GLU A 108 -11.55 -17.09 -11.32
N LYS A 109 -10.46 -16.52 -11.86
CA LYS A 109 -10.51 -15.76 -13.12
C LYS A 109 -10.99 -16.63 -14.27
N LYS A 110 -10.50 -17.87 -14.35
CA LYS A 110 -10.94 -18.82 -15.36
C LYS A 110 -12.42 -19.18 -15.19
N ALA A 111 -12.88 -19.39 -13.96
CA ALA A 111 -14.28 -19.69 -13.68
C ALA A 111 -15.22 -18.56 -14.11
N LEU A 112 -14.82 -17.29 -13.95
CA LEU A 112 -15.58 -16.14 -14.47
C LEU A 112 -15.66 -16.13 -16.00
N ILE A 113 -14.57 -16.49 -16.68
CA ILE A 113 -14.53 -16.62 -18.15
C ILE A 113 -15.40 -17.80 -18.60
N ASP A 114 -15.23 -18.97 -17.98
CA ASP A 114 -16.00 -20.18 -18.26
C ASP A 114 -17.50 -19.92 -18.08
N PHE A 115 -17.90 -19.25 -16.99
CA PHE A 115 -19.29 -18.84 -16.77
C PHE A 115 -19.81 -18.02 -17.95
N LYS A 116 -19.08 -16.98 -18.36
CA LYS A 116 -19.48 -16.13 -19.50
C LYS A 116 -19.57 -16.92 -20.82
N ASP A 117 -18.61 -17.81 -21.08
CA ASP A 117 -18.53 -18.55 -22.33
C ASP A 117 -19.59 -19.65 -22.43
N LEU A 118 -19.97 -20.28 -21.31
CA LEU A 118 -20.96 -21.35 -21.26
C LEU A 118 -22.40 -20.89 -21.54
N HIS A 119 -22.66 -19.58 -21.48
CA HIS A 119 -23.95 -19.00 -21.85
C HIS A 119 -24.29 -19.21 -23.32
N ARG A 120 -23.29 -19.47 -24.18
CA ARG A 120 -23.53 -19.70 -25.61
C ARG A 120 -22.95 -21.03 -26.05
N TYR A 121 -23.71 -21.77 -26.85
CA TYR A 121 -23.22 -22.96 -27.52
C TYR A 121 -23.79 -23.07 -28.91
N CYS A 122 -23.11 -23.80 -29.79
CA CYS A 122 -23.58 -24.04 -31.15
C CYS A 122 -23.56 -25.53 -31.46
N ILE A 123 -24.62 -26.03 -32.08
CA ILE A 123 -24.73 -27.39 -32.61
C ILE A 123 -24.94 -27.28 -34.12
N LYS A 124 -23.97 -27.79 -34.89
CA LYS A 124 -23.90 -27.58 -36.35
C LYS A 124 -23.94 -26.07 -36.66
N ASP A 125 -24.92 -25.62 -37.43
CA ASP A 125 -25.05 -24.23 -37.87
C ASP A 125 -25.95 -23.36 -36.96
N TYR A 126 -26.44 -23.90 -35.83
CA TYR A 126 -27.36 -23.20 -34.93
C TYR A 126 -26.69 -22.90 -33.59
N CYS A 127 -26.78 -21.64 -33.15
CA CYS A 127 -26.32 -21.22 -31.82
C CYS A 127 -27.51 -20.95 -30.90
N TYR A 128 -27.37 -21.39 -29.65
CA TYR A 128 -28.36 -21.30 -28.60
C TYR A 128 -27.75 -20.60 -27.38
N SER A 129 -28.61 -20.03 -26.55
CA SER A 129 -28.25 -19.44 -25.26
C SER A 129 -28.68 -20.33 -24.11
N ARG A 130 -27.90 -20.33 -23.03
CA ARG A 130 -28.27 -20.91 -21.73
C ARG A 130 -28.58 -19.80 -20.74
N THR A 131 -29.38 -20.13 -19.74
CA THR A 131 -29.62 -19.25 -18.59
C THR A 131 -28.51 -19.38 -17.54
N ASP A 132 -28.42 -18.43 -16.63
CA ASP A 132 -27.46 -18.45 -15.51
C ASP A 132 -27.60 -19.76 -14.72
N ALA A 133 -28.84 -20.18 -14.38
CA ALA A 133 -29.12 -21.43 -13.68
C ALA A 133 -28.53 -22.66 -14.41
N GLN A 134 -28.74 -22.76 -15.73
CA GLN A 134 -28.22 -23.87 -16.52
C GLN A 134 -26.69 -23.87 -16.56
N VAL A 135 -26.08 -22.70 -16.65
CA VAL A 135 -24.60 -22.58 -16.65
C VAL A 135 -24.04 -23.00 -15.30
N LEU A 136 -24.63 -22.56 -14.19
CA LEU A 136 -24.20 -22.95 -12.85
C LEU A 136 -24.31 -24.47 -12.62
N GLU A 137 -25.40 -25.09 -13.06
CA GLU A 137 -25.56 -26.55 -13.00
C GLU A 137 -24.49 -27.30 -13.82
N ILE A 138 -24.14 -26.80 -15.01
CA ILE A 138 -23.06 -27.36 -15.84
C ILE A 138 -21.70 -27.21 -15.15
N MET A 139 -21.44 -26.07 -14.52
CA MET A 139 -20.19 -25.82 -13.80
C MET A 139 -20.06 -26.70 -12.55
N ALA A 140 -21.18 -26.98 -11.87
CA ALA A 140 -21.21 -27.91 -10.74
C ALA A 140 -21.14 -29.38 -11.18
N GLY A 141 -21.61 -29.70 -12.40
CA GLY A 141 -21.65 -31.06 -12.92
C GLY A 141 -22.82 -31.87 -12.36
N VAL A 142 -23.91 -31.20 -11.99
CA VAL A 142 -25.11 -31.81 -11.37
C VAL A 142 -26.26 -32.01 -12.36
N ASN A 143 -26.01 -31.71 -13.65
CA ASN A 143 -26.99 -31.89 -14.71
C ASN A 143 -26.70 -33.17 -15.51
N ASP A 144 -27.69 -34.06 -15.61
CA ASP A 144 -27.57 -35.34 -16.33
C ASP A 144 -27.48 -35.17 -17.86
N GLU A 145 -27.87 -34.02 -18.41
CA GLU A 145 -27.88 -33.74 -19.85
C GLU A 145 -26.51 -33.31 -20.38
N TRP A 146 -25.62 -32.82 -19.51
CA TRP A 146 -24.35 -32.21 -19.92
C TRP A 146 -23.18 -32.60 -19.01
N SER A 147 -22.02 -32.87 -19.60
CA SER A 147 -20.80 -33.10 -18.82
C SER A 147 -20.33 -31.84 -18.12
N LYS A 148 -19.80 -31.99 -16.90
CA LYS A 148 -19.20 -30.90 -16.12
C LYS A 148 -18.19 -30.10 -16.95
N LYS A 149 -18.35 -28.77 -16.97
CA LYS A 149 -17.40 -27.84 -17.58
C LYS A 149 -17.27 -26.59 -16.73
N GLY A 150 -16.04 -26.18 -16.44
CA GLY A 150 -15.76 -25.09 -15.51
C GLY A 150 -15.70 -25.56 -14.06
N ASP A 151 -15.65 -24.59 -13.15
CA ASP A 151 -15.50 -24.82 -11.71
C ASP A 151 -16.47 -23.92 -10.95
N TYR A 152 -17.56 -24.52 -10.47
CA TYR A 152 -18.59 -23.81 -9.72
C TYR A 152 -18.07 -23.26 -8.38
N ASP A 153 -17.24 -24.02 -7.64
CA ASP A 153 -16.74 -23.57 -6.34
C ASP A 153 -15.79 -22.37 -6.50
N ALA A 154 -14.95 -22.40 -7.54
CA ALA A 154 -14.11 -21.25 -7.90
C ALA A 154 -14.95 -20.04 -8.35
N TYR A 155 -16.07 -20.25 -9.06
CA TYR A 155 -16.98 -19.16 -9.43
C TYR A 155 -17.65 -18.54 -8.21
N VAL A 156 -18.21 -19.36 -7.31
CA VAL A 156 -18.80 -18.91 -6.04
C VAL A 156 -17.77 -18.10 -5.26
N SER A 157 -16.57 -18.65 -5.06
CA SER A 157 -15.47 -17.99 -4.33
C SER A 157 -15.09 -16.63 -4.95
N ALA A 158 -15.05 -16.52 -6.28
CA ALA A 158 -14.78 -15.26 -6.96
C ALA A 158 -15.86 -14.20 -6.69
N MET A 159 -17.13 -14.62 -6.66
CA MET A 159 -18.28 -13.72 -6.47
C MET A 159 -18.46 -13.32 -5.00
N THR A 160 -18.12 -14.20 -4.06
CA THR A 160 -18.28 -14.00 -2.62
C THR A 160 -17.00 -13.60 -1.89
N LYS A 161 -15.98 -13.15 -2.64
CA LYS A 161 -14.66 -12.83 -2.09
C LYS A 161 -14.71 -11.78 -0.97
N SER A 162 -14.03 -12.07 0.14
CA SER A 162 -13.84 -11.17 1.28
C SER A 162 -12.72 -10.14 1.04
N ASN A 163 -12.57 -9.20 1.96
CA ASN A 163 -11.47 -8.22 1.96
C ASN A 163 -10.10 -8.91 2.01
N SER A 164 -9.08 -8.24 1.47
CA SER A 164 -7.71 -8.71 1.42
C SER A 164 -7.13 -8.90 2.83
N ILE A 165 -6.38 -9.97 3.00
CA ILE A 165 -5.69 -10.29 4.26
C ILE A 165 -4.17 -10.06 4.22
N ASN A 166 -3.65 -9.63 3.07
CA ASN A 166 -2.21 -9.47 2.81
C ASN A 166 -1.79 -8.06 2.37
N ASN A 167 -2.74 -7.18 2.06
CA ASN A 167 -2.45 -5.85 1.54
C ASN A 167 -3.56 -4.83 1.82
N ILE A 168 -3.20 -3.55 1.77
CA ILE A 168 -4.12 -2.40 1.65
C ILE A 168 -3.74 -1.58 0.42
N ARG A 169 -4.68 -0.77 -0.06
CA ARG A 169 -4.49 0.19 -1.14
C ARG A 169 -4.46 1.59 -0.56
N LEU A 170 -3.47 2.37 -1.00
CA LEU A 170 -3.34 3.78 -0.69
C LEU A 170 -3.54 4.59 -1.96
N GLN A 171 -4.12 5.79 -1.84
CA GLN A 171 -4.27 6.75 -2.93
C GLN A 171 -4.19 8.18 -2.38
N ILE A 172 -3.71 9.12 -3.19
CA ILE A 172 -3.62 10.54 -2.81
C ILE A 172 -4.34 11.45 -3.80
N SER A 173 -4.91 12.55 -3.31
CA SER A 173 -5.50 13.60 -4.14
C SER A 173 -5.42 14.95 -3.46
N ASP A 174 -5.49 16.03 -4.23
CA ASP A 174 -5.71 17.40 -3.74
C ASP A 174 -7.20 17.71 -3.54
N LYS A 175 -8.11 16.81 -3.93
CA LYS A 175 -9.56 17.04 -3.91
C LYS A 175 -10.37 15.80 -3.57
N LEU A 176 -11.57 16.06 -3.04
CA LEU A 176 -12.62 15.07 -2.82
C LEU A 176 -13.70 15.21 -3.89
N ASN A 177 -14.44 14.13 -4.11
CA ASN A 177 -15.68 14.17 -4.85
C ASN A 177 -16.69 15.11 -4.16
N LYS A 178 -17.78 15.45 -4.86
CA LYS A 178 -18.81 16.39 -4.34
C LYS A 178 -19.46 15.93 -3.03
N GLU A 179 -19.47 14.62 -2.78
CA GLU A 179 -20.10 14.02 -1.60
C GLU A 179 -19.15 13.92 -0.39
N GLY A 180 -17.85 14.13 -0.59
CA GLY A 180 -16.83 13.91 0.45
C GLY A 180 -16.64 12.45 0.85
N THR A 181 -17.09 11.50 0.01
CA THR A 181 -17.07 10.05 0.26
C THR A 181 -15.98 9.32 -0.50
N ASP A 182 -15.34 9.99 -1.47
CA ASP A 182 -14.27 9.44 -2.29
C ASP A 182 -13.35 10.57 -2.79
N LEU A 183 -12.20 10.21 -3.37
CA LEU A 183 -11.31 11.16 -4.04
C LEU A 183 -11.94 11.68 -5.35
N ASP A 184 -11.57 12.90 -5.78
CA ASP A 184 -12.01 13.46 -7.08
C ASP A 184 -11.23 12.85 -8.26
N ILE A 185 -11.24 11.51 -8.34
CA ILE A 185 -10.57 10.72 -9.37
C ILE A 185 -11.59 9.75 -9.97
N PRO A 186 -11.73 9.64 -11.30
CA PRO A 186 -12.62 8.68 -11.93
C PRO A 186 -12.35 7.24 -11.44
N LYS A 187 -13.40 6.47 -11.15
CA LYS A 187 -13.27 5.08 -10.64
C LYS A 187 -12.47 4.16 -11.56
N SER A 188 -12.54 4.36 -12.87
CA SER A 188 -11.70 3.62 -13.84
C SER A 188 -10.22 3.86 -13.60
N ILE A 189 -9.83 5.12 -13.36
CA ILE A 189 -8.46 5.49 -13.04
C ILE A 189 -8.09 4.97 -11.66
N GLN A 190 -8.94 5.13 -10.63
CA GLN A 190 -8.66 4.63 -9.28
C GLN A 190 -8.32 3.12 -9.25
N ARG A 191 -9.00 2.30 -10.06
CA ARG A 191 -8.74 0.85 -10.16
C ARG A 191 -7.35 0.51 -10.69
N GLU A 192 -6.79 1.37 -11.52
CA GLU A 192 -5.46 1.19 -12.11
C GLU A 192 -4.40 1.96 -11.33
N TYR A 193 -4.82 3.05 -10.70
CA TYR A 193 -4.02 4.03 -9.97
C TYR A 193 -4.22 3.85 -8.47
N ASN A 194 -3.73 2.74 -7.94
CA ASN A 194 -3.72 2.46 -6.52
C ASN A 194 -2.36 1.92 -6.10
N TYR A 195 -1.91 2.34 -4.92
CA TYR A 195 -0.61 1.96 -4.42
C TYR A 195 -0.80 0.85 -3.40
N ARG A 196 -0.42 -0.36 -3.79
CA ARG A 196 -0.54 -1.55 -2.95
C ARG A 196 0.56 -1.58 -1.90
N LEU A 197 0.18 -1.52 -0.63
CA LEU A 197 1.06 -1.79 0.49
C LEU A 197 0.78 -3.19 1.03
N ALA A 198 1.70 -4.13 0.79
CA ALA A 198 1.52 -5.54 1.14
C ALA A 198 2.42 -5.98 2.30
N TRP A 199 1.97 -6.90 3.15
CA TRP A 199 2.77 -7.47 4.24
C TRP A 199 2.88 -9.00 4.16
N TYR A 200 2.19 -9.64 3.20
CA TYR A 200 2.40 -11.02 2.80
C TYR A 200 2.35 -11.18 1.28
N ARG A 201 3.07 -12.15 0.72
CA ARG A 201 2.99 -12.50 -0.72
C ARG A 201 1.77 -13.37 -1.03
N LYS A 202 1.65 -14.51 -0.36
CA LYS A 202 0.61 -15.52 -0.58
C LYS A 202 0.26 -16.22 0.72
N LEU A 203 -0.92 -15.97 1.24
CA LEU A 203 -1.43 -16.67 2.42
C LEU A 203 -2.19 -17.95 2.00
N GLN A 204 -2.09 -18.97 2.84
CA GLN A 204 -2.86 -20.20 2.66
C GLN A 204 -4.34 -19.96 2.97
N PRO A 205 -5.29 -20.65 2.32
CA PRO A 205 -6.72 -20.41 2.51
C PRO A 205 -7.23 -20.60 3.96
N GLU A 206 -6.53 -21.41 4.75
CA GLU A 206 -6.87 -21.70 6.16
C GLU A 206 -6.59 -20.49 7.07
N ILE A 207 -5.72 -19.59 6.62
CA ILE A 207 -5.33 -18.39 7.34
C ILE A 207 -6.40 -17.31 7.15
N LYS A 208 -6.89 -16.79 8.28
CA LYS A 208 -7.91 -15.75 8.30
C LYS A 208 -7.33 -14.41 8.78
N ASP A 209 -8.23 -13.44 8.95
CA ASP A 209 -7.98 -12.06 9.33
C ASP A 209 -7.49 -11.82 10.78
N PHE A 210 -7.34 -12.88 11.58
CA PHE A 210 -6.82 -12.80 12.94
C PHE A 210 -5.28 -12.70 13.01
N LEU A 211 -4.58 -12.91 11.88
CA LEU A 211 -3.12 -12.80 11.87
C LEU A 211 -2.67 -11.42 12.32
N PRO A 212 -1.61 -11.34 13.14
CA PRO A 212 -1.08 -10.06 13.55
C PRO A 212 -0.21 -9.44 12.45
N VAL A 213 -0.27 -8.12 12.37
CA VAL A 213 0.60 -7.27 11.57
C VAL A 213 1.29 -6.31 12.52
N GLN A 214 2.61 -6.26 12.45
CA GLN A 214 3.41 -5.29 13.17
C GLN A 214 3.47 -3.99 12.37
N TYR A 215 3.36 -2.86 13.07
CA TYR A 215 3.45 -1.55 12.47
C TYR A 215 4.43 -0.66 13.23
N TRP A 216 5.12 0.19 12.47
CA TRP A 216 5.90 1.32 12.98
C TRP A 216 5.49 2.54 12.19
N ILE A 217 5.09 3.60 12.88
CA ILE A 217 4.61 4.82 12.23
C ILE A 217 5.28 6.05 12.85
N ASN A 218 5.80 6.92 11.99
CA ASN A 218 6.28 8.25 12.32
C ASN A 218 5.38 9.27 11.62
N ILE A 219 4.87 10.23 12.38
CA ILE A 219 3.89 11.22 11.91
C ILE A 219 4.39 12.61 12.23
N THR A 220 4.30 13.49 11.24
CA THR A 220 4.44 14.94 11.37
C THR A 220 3.19 15.61 10.80
N LYS A 221 3.12 16.93 10.91
CA LYS A 221 2.06 17.71 10.23
C LYS A 221 2.13 17.56 8.70
N ASP A 222 3.30 17.25 8.17
CA ASP A 222 3.59 17.26 6.74
C ASP A 222 3.74 15.85 6.14
N SER A 223 4.05 14.84 6.94
CA SER A 223 4.39 13.50 6.45
C SER A 223 4.04 12.37 7.41
N ILE A 224 3.84 11.20 6.83
CA ILE A 224 3.70 9.91 7.49
C ILE A 224 4.73 8.96 6.87
N ASN A 225 5.55 8.35 7.72
CA ASN A 225 6.37 7.21 7.37
C ASN A 225 5.78 5.97 8.05
N LEU A 226 5.42 4.96 7.28
CA LEU A 226 4.80 3.74 7.77
C LEU A 226 5.63 2.53 7.36
N VAL A 227 5.92 1.65 8.30
CA VAL A 227 6.44 0.31 8.02
C VAL A 227 5.43 -0.72 8.51
N LEU A 228 5.05 -1.65 7.64
CA LEU A 228 4.22 -2.81 7.99
C LEU A 228 5.02 -4.08 7.83
N ARG A 229 4.84 -5.01 8.75
CA ARG A 229 5.45 -6.34 8.71
C ARG A 229 4.44 -7.42 9.06
N GLY A 230 4.34 -8.42 8.20
CA GLY A 230 3.56 -9.63 8.50
C GLY A 230 4.24 -10.46 9.59
N ASP A 231 3.45 -11.14 10.42
CA ASP A 231 3.93 -12.14 11.37
C ASP A 231 4.70 -13.27 10.65
N PRO A 232 5.98 -13.50 11.00
CA PRO A 232 6.78 -14.61 10.47
C PRO A 232 6.21 -15.99 10.82
N SER A 233 5.38 -16.14 11.87
CA SER A 233 4.86 -17.45 12.29
C SER A 233 3.92 -18.09 11.27
N ALA A 234 3.31 -17.27 10.41
CA ALA A 234 2.43 -17.71 9.32
C ALA A 234 3.22 -18.11 8.07
N ASP A 235 4.54 -17.98 8.09
CA ASP A 235 5.38 -18.29 6.95
C ASP A 235 5.69 -19.79 6.88
N VAL A 236 5.64 -20.34 5.68
CA VAL A 236 5.86 -21.75 5.38
C VAL A 236 7.02 -21.84 4.42
N HIS A 237 7.85 -22.88 4.55
CA HIS A 237 9.01 -23.12 3.69
C HIS A 237 8.64 -22.89 2.20
N PRO A 238 9.34 -22.00 1.47
CA PRO A 238 10.72 -21.52 1.67
C PRO A 238 10.95 -20.32 2.61
N TYR A 239 9.96 -19.87 3.38
CA TYR A 239 10.07 -18.72 4.29
C TYR A 239 10.31 -17.38 3.60
N GLU A 240 9.56 -17.15 2.50
CA GLU A 240 9.60 -15.89 1.74
C GLU A 240 8.24 -15.18 1.75
N ASN A 241 7.31 -15.60 2.59
CA ASN A 241 5.94 -15.11 2.53
C ASN A 241 5.76 -13.78 3.25
N TYR A 242 6.31 -13.64 4.46
CA TYR A 242 6.15 -12.40 5.22
C TYR A 242 7.01 -11.29 4.63
N LEU A 243 6.42 -10.10 4.51
CA LEU A 243 7.07 -8.94 3.93
C LEU A 243 7.23 -7.85 4.98
N THR A 244 8.37 -7.16 4.92
CA THR A 244 8.55 -5.84 5.50
C THR A 244 8.41 -4.83 4.39
N SER A 245 7.41 -3.96 4.53
CA SER A 245 7.02 -3.00 3.51
C SER A 245 6.97 -1.61 4.09
N TYR A 246 7.35 -0.64 3.27
CA TYR A 246 7.41 0.76 3.65
C TYR A 246 6.47 1.60 2.79
N ALA A 247 5.86 2.61 3.41
CA ALA A 247 5.15 3.67 2.74
C ALA A 247 5.57 5.04 3.26
N TYR A 248 5.75 5.98 2.34
CA TYR A 248 5.86 7.41 2.62
C TYR A 248 4.62 8.09 2.09
N ILE A 249 4.03 9.00 2.87
CA ILE A 249 2.92 9.84 2.42
C ILE A 249 3.10 11.22 2.99
N GLY A 250 3.28 12.25 2.17
CA GLY A 250 3.50 13.59 2.71
C GLY A 250 4.16 14.58 1.78
N ALA A 251 4.26 15.81 2.26
CA ALA A 251 5.06 16.85 1.65
C ALA A 251 6.57 16.59 1.82
N LEU A 252 7.38 17.22 0.98
CA LEU A 252 8.84 17.18 1.06
C LEU A 252 9.38 18.40 1.76
N LYS A 253 10.53 18.24 2.43
CA LYS A 253 11.33 19.35 2.93
C LYS A 253 12.13 19.98 1.78
N PRO A 254 12.26 21.31 1.72
CA PRO A 254 13.15 21.96 0.77
C PRO A 254 14.59 21.42 0.85
N VAL A 255 15.32 21.42 -0.28
CA VAL A 255 16.73 20.98 -0.32
C VAL A 255 17.61 21.93 0.49
N GLU A 256 17.31 23.22 0.42
CA GLU A 256 17.95 24.29 1.17
C GLU A 256 16.89 25.13 1.88
N ASP A 257 17.20 25.61 3.09
CA ASP A 257 16.28 26.42 3.89
C ASP A 257 15.91 27.76 3.22
N SER A 258 16.71 28.22 2.26
CA SER A 258 16.48 29.43 1.45
C SER A 258 15.66 29.20 0.17
N ALA A 259 15.32 27.97 -0.17
CA ALA A 259 14.62 27.65 -1.41
C ALA A 259 13.13 28.04 -1.33
N THR A 260 12.57 28.51 -2.45
CA THR A 260 11.14 28.77 -2.57
C THR A 260 10.36 27.47 -2.40
N THR A 261 9.38 27.46 -1.51
CA THR A 261 8.52 26.30 -1.27
C THR A 261 7.50 26.16 -2.39
N ASP A 262 7.38 24.97 -2.99
CA ASP A 262 6.22 24.65 -3.82
C ASP A 262 5.06 24.34 -2.89
N ASP A 263 4.26 25.34 -2.59
CA ASP A 263 3.15 25.13 -1.66
C ASP A 263 2.02 24.34 -2.32
N LYS A 264 1.94 24.27 -3.65
CA LYS A 264 0.73 23.83 -4.36
C LYS A 264 0.71 22.32 -4.64
N TYR A 265 1.84 21.75 -5.03
CA TYR A 265 1.91 20.36 -5.50
C TYR A 265 2.89 19.49 -4.71
N ASN A 266 3.40 20.00 -3.58
CA ASN A 266 4.35 19.29 -2.74
C ASN A 266 3.65 18.29 -1.82
N PHE A 267 3.13 17.21 -2.40
CA PHE A 267 2.63 16.06 -1.67
C PHE A 267 2.89 14.78 -2.46
N ALA A 268 3.44 13.79 -1.78
CA ALA A 268 4.06 12.61 -2.34
C ALA A 268 3.50 11.33 -1.74
N ILE A 269 3.60 10.24 -2.48
CA ILE A 269 3.39 8.90 -1.97
C ILE A 269 4.32 7.88 -2.61
N THR A 270 4.80 6.94 -1.82
CA THR A 270 5.40 5.70 -2.30
C THR A 270 5.07 4.56 -1.37
N VAL A 271 4.95 3.34 -1.89
CA VAL A 271 4.64 2.13 -1.13
C VAL A 271 5.50 0.95 -1.58
N SER A 272 5.51 -0.11 -0.78
CA SER A 272 6.15 -1.38 -1.16
C SER A 272 5.12 -2.48 -1.38
N SER A 273 5.26 -3.22 -2.48
CA SER A 273 4.27 -4.17 -2.99
C SER A 273 4.89 -5.57 -3.18
N ASP A 274 4.04 -6.59 -3.03
CA ASP A 274 4.29 -8.00 -3.37
C ASP A 274 4.17 -8.28 -4.87
N ILE A 275 3.38 -7.47 -5.60
CA ILE A 275 3.15 -7.61 -7.05
C ILE A 275 3.76 -6.44 -7.82
N GLU A 276 4.08 -6.69 -9.09
CA GLU A 276 4.60 -5.68 -10.01
C GLU A 276 3.61 -4.53 -10.17
N PRO A 277 4.07 -3.27 -10.18
CA PRO A 277 3.18 -2.15 -10.44
C PRO A 277 2.55 -2.22 -11.83
N ASN A 278 1.34 -1.67 -11.93
CA ASN A 278 0.69 -1.48 -13.22
C ASN A 278 1.22 -0.19 -13.89
N TYR A 279 1.85 -0.34 -15.06
CA TYR A 279 2.30 0.80 -15.87
C TYR A 279 1.14 1.34 -16.69
N ASN A 280 0.35 2.22 -16.08
CA ASN A 280 -0.75 2.92 -16.72
C ASN A 280 -0.29 4.27 -17.32
N HIS A 281 -1.02 4.78 -18.31
CA HIS A 281 -0.82 6.09 -18.93
C HIS A 281 -1.97 7.07 -18.66
N ALA A 282 -2.74 6.87 -17.58
CA ALA A 282 -3.93 7.69 -17.25
C ALA A 282 -3.67 9.21 -17.22
N TYR A 283 -2.47 9.63 -16.82
CA TYR A 283 -2.05 11.03 -16.74
C TYR A 283 -0.91 11.37 -17.71
N GLY A 284 -0.75 10.56 -18.76
CA GLY A 284 0.30 10.67 -19.77
C GLY A 284 1.29 9.50 -19.74
N GLU A 285 2.22 9.50 -20.70
CA GLU A 285 3.18 8.40 -20.91
C GLU A 285 4.03 8.08 -19.67
N ARG A 286 4.28 9.09 -18.83
CA ARG A 286 5.07 8.99 -17.61
C ARG A 286 4.21 9.14 -16.36
N THR A 287 3.08 8.43 -16.30
CA THR A 287 2.31 8.36 -15.05
C THR A 287 3.09 7.53 -14.03
N ALA A 288 3.21 8.04 -12.81
CA ALA A 288 3.90 7.36 -11.72
C ALA A 288 3.18 6.09 -11.28
N THR A 289 3.96 5.10 -10.85
CA THR A 289 3.42 3.87 -10.27
C THR A 289 3.16 4.01 -8.77
N GLY A 290 3.89 4.89 -8.08
CA GLY A 290 3.91 5.02 -6.63
C GLY A 290 4.42 3.79 -5.88
N VAL A 291 5.01 2.81 -6.59
CA VAL A 291 5.59 1.60 -6.00
C VAL A 291 7.09 1.57 -6.25
N THR A 292 7.51 1.59 -7.53
CA THR A 292 8.94 1.60 -7.92
C THR A 292 9.48 3.02 -8.11
N ASP A 293 8.63 4.01 -7.88
CA ASP A 293 8.92 5.43 -7.91
C ASP A 293 8.18 6.12 -6.74
N VAL A 294 8.46 7.42 -6.56
CA VAL A 294 7.70 8.28 -5.68
C VAL A 294 6.76 9.13 -6.52
N CYS A 295 5.46 8.94 -6.31
CA CYS A 295 4.47 9.71 -7.03
C CYS A 295 4.22 11.06 -6.33
N MET A 296 4.30 12.16 -7.07
CA MET A 296 3.90 13.49 -6.61
C MET A 296 2.56 13.91 -7.22
N ILE A 297 1.74 14.68 -6.48
CA ILE A 297 0.46 15.23 -7.00
C ILE A 297 0.63 15.91 -8.36
N ALA A 298 1.66 16.76 -8.49
CA ALA A 298 2.08 17.27 -9.79
C ALA A 298 3.56 17.72 -9.75
N ASN A 299 4.14 17.89 -10.94
CA ASN A 299 5.48 18.44 -11.11
C ASN A 299 5.47 19.98 -11.27
N LYS A 300 6.64 20.59 -11.48
CA LYS A 300 6.82 22.05 -11.65
C LYS A 300 5.97 22.66 -12.76
N ILE A 301 5.71 21.92 -13.84
CA ILE A 301 4.88 22.37 -14.97
C ILE A 301 3.39 22.07 -14.77
N GLY A 302 3.01 21.47 -13.64
CA GLY A 302 1.63 21.13 -13.29
C GLY A 302 1.10 19.85 -13.95
N MET A 303 1.97 19.02 -14.53
CA MET A 303 1.55 17.68 -14.97
C MET A 303 1.28 16.80 -13.75
N PRO A 304 0.09 16.20 -13.64
CA PRO A 304 -0.30 15.47 -12.46
C PRO A 304 0.40 14.10 -12.38
N TYR A 305 0.62 13.63 -11.15
CA TYR A 305 0.97 12.24 -10.86
C TYR A 305 2.22 11.72 -11.58
N GLN A 306 3.30 12.50 -11.58
CA GLN A 306 4.56 12.18 -12.28
C GLN A 306 5.59 11.49 -11.36
N PRO A 307 6.40 10.56 -11.89
CA PRO A 307 7.33 9.75 -11.10
C PRO A 307 8.59 10.53 -10.72
N HIS A 308 8.92 10.51 -9.44
CA HIS A 308 10.17 11.05 -8.89
C HIS A 308 11.03 9.90 -8.37
N TYR A 309 12.35 10.05 -8.50
CA TYR A 309 13.30 9.00 -8.17
C TYR A 309 14.15 9.38 -6.96
N PRO A 310 14.46 8.42 -6.08
CA PRO A 310 15.31 8.68 -4.92
C PRO A 310 16.76 8.88 -5.33
N ALA A 311 17.38 9.92 -4.78
CA ALA A 311 18.81 10.19 -4.82
C ALA A 311 19.31 10.33 -3.38
N PHE A 312 20.37 9.59 -3.06
CA PHE A 312 20.99 9.60 -1.74
C PHE A 312 22.45 9.18 -1.87
N TYR A 313 23.24 9.45 -0.83
CA TYR A 313 24.62 8.98 -0.80
C TYR A 313 24.67 7.45 -0.71
N ALA A 314 25.18 6.82 -1.76
CA ALA A 314 25.33 5.38 -1.85
C ALA A 314 26.78 4.97 -2.15
N THR A 315 27.20 3.87 -1.54
CA THR A 315 28.43 3.17 -1.93
C THR A 315 28.11 2.19 -3.06
N ASN A 316 29.14 1.73 -3.76
CA ASN A 316 28.97 0.74 -4.83
C ASN A 316 28.30 -0.54 -4.27
N PRO A 317 27.20 -1.02 -4.89
CA PRO A 317 26.46 -2.20 -4.42
C PRO A 317 27.29 -3.49 -4.37
N PHE A 318 28.31 -3.62 -5.22
CA PHE A 318 29.15 -4.82 -5.31
C PHE A 318 30.47 -4.71 -4.55
N MET A 319 30.68 -3.60 -3.83
CA MET A 319 31.90 -3.42 -3.02
C MET A 319 31.84 -4.29 -1.77
N ASP A 320 32.89 -5.10 -1.56
CA ASP A 320 33.08 -5.86 -0.33
C ASP A 320 33.34 -4.92 0.85
N LYS A 321 32.60 -5.13 1.94
CA LYS A 321 32.56 -4.26 3.11
C LYS A 321 33.25 -4.96 4.27
N CYS A 322 34.58 -4.94 4.26
CA CYS A 322 35.38 -5.64 5.27
C CYS A 322 35.55 -4.86 6.59
N ASN A 323 35.32 -3.54 6.58
CA ASN A 323 35.56 -2.68 7.73
C ASN A 323 34.25 -2.21 8.37
N VAL A 324 33.90 -2.83 9.50
CA VAL A 324 32.71 -2.50 10.32
C VAL A 324 32.97 -1.41 11.37
N GLU A 325 34.24 -1.05 11.60
CA GLU A 325 34.65 -0.09 12.63
C GLU A 325 34.68 1.36 12.14
N GLY A 326 34.54 1.58 10.82
CA GLY A 326 34.61 2.89 10.19
C GLY A 326 36.04 3.29 9.79
N SER A 327 36.18 4.39 9.05
CA SER A 327 37.51 4.85 8.60
C SER A 327 38.36 5.34 9.78
N ARG A 328 39.66 5.02 9.80
CA ARG A 328 40.61 5.54 10.80
C ARG A 328 40.72 7.08 10.80
N TRP A 329 40.31 7.73 9.72
CA TRP A 329 40.42 9.18 9.57
C TRP A 329 39.25 9.95 10.19
N ASN A 330 38.03 9.41 10.11
CA ASN A 330 36.83 10.11 10.56
C ASN A 330 35.97 9.30 11.55
N HIS A 331 36.36 8.05 11.83
CA HIS A 331 35.64 7.07 12.66
C HIS A 331 34.15 6.90 12.29
N LYS A 332 33.74 7.35 11.09
CA LYS A 332 32.38 7.23 10.61
C LYS A 332 32.16 5.81 10.09
N LYS A 333 31.15 5.15 10.65
CA LYS A 333 30.61 3.87 10.17
C LYS A 333 29.74 4.09 8.91
N HIS A 334 29.22 3.00 8.35
CA HIS A 334 28.28 3.01 7.22
C HIS A 334 27.26 4.16 7.35
N GLN A 335 27.24 5.06 6.36
CA GLN A 335 26.47 6.29 6.43
C GLN A 335 25.01 6.05 6.02
N PHE A 336 24.10 6.55 6.85
CA PHE A 336 22.73 6.83 6.48
C PHE A 336 22.65 8.27 5.95
N SER A 337 21.89 8.48 4.89
CA SER A 337 21.74 9.74 4.16
C SER A 337 20.27 10.11 4.05
N ASP A 338 19.99 11.41 4.02
CA ASP A 338 18.70 11.93 3.56
C ASP A 338 18.39 11.38 2.16
N ILE A 339 17.11 11.22 1.87
CA ILE A 339 16.61 10.83 0.55
C ILE A 339 16.07 12.08 -0.15
N THR A 340 16.77 12.54 -1.18
CA THR A 340 16.32 13.62 -2.07
C THR A 340 15.53 13.02 -3.22
N LEU A 341 14.41 13.63 -3.59
CA LEU A 341 13.63 13.22 -4.75
C LEU A 341 13.99 14.05 -5.98
N VAL A 342 14.25 13.34 -7.08
CA VAL A 342 14.71 13.92 -8.34
C VAL A 342 13.73 13.60 -9.45
N HIS A 343 13.33 14.62 -10.21
CA HIS A 343 12.53 14.48 -11.43
C HIS A 343 13.35 14.90 -12.65
N PRO A 344 13.20 14.27 -13.82
CA PRO A 344 13.96 14.66 -15.01
C PRO A 344 13.76 16.12 -15.46
N VAL A 345 12.61 16.73 -15.13
CA VAL A 345 12.30 18.14 -15.48
C VAL A 345 12.49 19.07 -14.29
N ASP A 346 12.20 18.62 -13.07
CA ASP A 346 12.25 19.48 -11.88
C ASP A 346 13.62 19.46 -11.21
N MET A 347 14.46 18.48 -11.59
CA MET A 347 15.70 18.10 -10.90
C MET A 347 15.40 17.79 -9.43
N GLU A 348 16.29 18.20 -8.52
CA GLU A 348 16.15 18.00 -7.08
C GLU A 348 14.98 18.82 -6.54
N ARG A 349 13.90 18.13 -6.16
CA ARG A 349 12.66 18.77 -5.73
C ARG A 349 12.63 19.02 -4.23
N GLY A 350 13.11 18.06 -3.43
CA GLY A 350 13.06 18.13 -1.98
C GLY A 350 13.50 16.83 -1.33
N LYS A 351 13.63 16.85 0.00
CA LYS A 351 14.02 15.72 0.83
C LYS A 351 12.80 15.11 1.52
N MET A 352 12.78 13.79 1.63
CA MET A 352 11.79 13.09 2.43
C MET A 352 12.01 13.40 3.91
N ILE A 353 10.91 13.58 4.67
CA ILE A 353 10.95 14.00 6.07
C ILE A 353 11.07 12.78 6.99
N ASN A 354 11.97 12.85 7.98
CA ASN A 354 12.13 11.84 9.04
C ASN A 354 12.46 10.42 8.54
N VAL A 355 13.14 10.33 7.39
CA VAL A 355 13.57 9.07 6.80
C VAL A 355 14.95 9.17 6.21
N LEU A 356 15.75 8.12 6.41
CA LEU A 356 17.09 7.98 5.88
C LEU A 356 17.20 6.69 5.05
N ALA A 357 18.05 6.72 4.02
CA ALA A 357 18.50 5.53 3.32
C ALA A 357 19.94 5.22 3.71
N GLY A 358 20.25 3.95 3.94
CA GLY A 358 21.59 3.54 4.35
C GLY A 358 21.89 2.08 4.08
N ASP A 359 23.10 1.71 4.45
CA ASP A 359 23.60 0.37 4.24
C ASP A 359 22.83 -0.68 5.07
N SER A 360 22.50 -1.80 4.43
CA SER A 360 21.91 -2.94 5.13
C SER A 360 22.91 -3.65 6.04
N SER A 361 24.21 -3.38 5.94
CA SER A 361 25.24 -3.96 6.80
C SER A 361 25.22 -3.38 8.24
N ALA A 362 25.96 -4.05 9.15
CA ALA A 362 26.38 -3.60 10.48
C ALA A 362 25.32 -3.37 11.57
N ILE A 363 24.06 -3.11 11.23
CA ILE A 363 22.95 -2.90 12.20
C ILE A 363 21.87 -3.94 11.93
N TYR A 364 21.32 -4.57 12.96
CA TYR A 364 20.24 -5.53 12.77
C TYR A 364 18.94 -4.84 12.36
N ASP A 365 18.05 -5.64 11.79
CA ASP A 365 16.74 -5.17 11.40
C ASP A 365 15.88 -4.88 12.65
N ALA A 366 15.09 -3.81 12.60
CA ALA A 366 14.35 -3.23 13.72
C ALA A 366 15.21 -2.71 14.89
N ASP A 367 16.53 -2.58 14.74
CA ASP A 367 17.37 -1.93 15.75
C ASP A 367 17.37 -0.40 15.59
N LYS A 368 17.65 0.29 16.71
CA LYS A 368 17.82 1.74 16.75
C LYS A 368 19.23 2.14 16.30
N LEU A 369 19.29 3.17 15.47
CA LEU A 369 20.47 3.88 15.01
C LEU A 369 20.50 5.26 15.68
N ALA A 370 21.64 5.64 16.25
CA ALA A 370 21.93 7.01 16.63
C ALA A 370 22.61 7.73 15.46
N TYR A 371 21.89 8.68 14.86
CA TYR A 371 22.37 9.55 13.79
C TYR A 371 23.01 10.81 14.38
N LYS A 372 24.16 11.23 13.83
CA LYS A 372 24.97 12.36 14.35
C LYS A 372 25.19 12.31 15.87
N LYS A 373 25.50 11.11 16.37
CA LYS A 373 25.76 10.83 17.78
C LYS A 373 26.78 11.81 18.38
N ASP A 374 26.56 12.20 19.63
CA ASP A 374 27.45 13.09 20.41
C ASP A 374 27.53 14.52 19.84
N THR A 375 26.50 14.95 19.09
CA THR A 375 26.32 16.33 18.63
C THR A 375 24.96 16.87 19.09
N ASP A 376 24.78 18.20 19.04
CA ASP A 376 23.49 18.84 19.36
C ASP A 376 22.36 18.46 18.38
N GLU A 377 22.69 17.80 17.27
CA GLU A 377 21.76 17.31 16.24
C GLU A 377 21.59 15.77 16.32
N GLU A 378 21.81 15.17 17.49
CA GLU A 378 21.64 13.72 17.69
C GLU A 378 20.17 13.32 17.50
N GLU A 379 19.94 12.43 16.54
CA GLU A 379 18.61 11.92 16.20
C GLU A 379 18.59 10.40 16.26
N TYR A 380 17.43 9.82 16.55
CA TYR A 380 17.25 8.36 16.62
C TYR A 380 16.36 7.89 15.49
N TYR A 381 16.80 6.82 14.84
CA TYR A 381 16.07 6.17 13.74
C TYR A 381 15.98 4.68 14.00
N LYS A 382 14.91 4.04 13.55
CA LYS A 382 14.77 2.58 13.58
C LYS A 382 14.95 2.03 12.17
N LYS A 383 15.88 1.10 12.00
CA LYS A 383 16.28 0.54 10.70
C LYS A 383 15.36 -0.59 10.27
N PHE A 384 15.00 -0.62 9.00
CA PHE A 384 14.18 -1.65 8.38
C PHE A 384 14.75 -2.10 7.04
N LYS A 385 15.00 -3.40 6.91
CA LYS A 385 15.27 -4.03 5.62
C LYS A 385 13.94 -4.28 4.93
N ILE A 386 13.72 -3.63 3.79
CA ILE A 386 12.53 -3.84 2.97
C ILE A 386 12.67 -5.16 2.23
N THR A 387 11.72 -6.08 2.43
CA THR A 387 11.71 -7.40 1.78
C THR A 387 10.64 -7.54 0.71
N ALA A 388 9.73 -6.57 0.62
CA ALA A 388 8.81 -6.46 -0.50
C ALA A 388 9.58 -6.31 -1.83
N PRO A 389 9.28 -7.16 -2.84
CA PRO A 389 10.04 -7.25 -4.08
C PRO A 389 10.01 -5.95 -4.89
N TYR A 390 8.90 -5.20 -4.84
CA TYR A 390 8.72 -3.94 -5.55
C TYR A 390 8.64 -2.79 -4.55
N ASN A 391 9.56 -1.84 -4.65
CA ASN A 391 9.67 -0.65 -3.83
C ASN A 391 10.52 0.42 -4.53
N PHE A 392 10.47 1.66 -4.06
CA PHE A 392 11.13 2.78 -4.74
C PHE A 392 12.66 2.68 -4.76
N LEU A 393 13.28 1.87 -3.88
CA LEU A 393 14.73 1.65 -3.93
C LEU A 393 15.14 0.81 -5.13
N ASN A 394 14.24 0.06 -5.77
CA ASN A 394 14.56 -0.71 -6.98
C ASN A 394 15.05 0.18 -8.13
N ASN A 395 14.59 1.44 -8.18
CA ASN A 395 15.02 2.45 -9.15
C ASN A 395 15.96 3.51 -8.54
N SER A 396 16.61 3.18 -7.43
CA SER A 396 17.60 4.06 -6.77
C SER A 396 19.02 3.77 -7.22
N SER A 397 19.97 4.61 -6.79
CA SER A 397 21.40 4.40 -7.01
C SER A 397 21.95 3.11 -6.38
N ASN A 398 21.27 2.54 -5.37
CA ASN A 398 21.65 1.25 -4.80
C ASN A 398 20.43 0.49 -4.24
N ILE A 399 20.05 -0.56 -4.96
CA ILE A 399 18.87 -1.39 -4.67
C ILE A 399 18.96 -2.21 -3.36
N ASN A 400 20.16 -2.39 -2.81
CA ASN A 400 20.38 -3.23 -1.62
C ASN A 400 20.35 -2.44 -0.30
N TYR A 401 20.03 -1.15 -0.38
CA TYR A 401 19.95 -0.29 0.79
C TYR A 401 18.69 -0.56 1.61
N CYS A 402 18.74 -0.11 2.86
CA CYS A 402 17.64 -0.19 3.81
C CYS A 402 17.12 1.22 4.13
N ILE A 403 15.97 1.26 4.78
CA ILE A 403 15.32 2.51 5.20
C ILE A 403 15.41 2.60 6.71
N ALA A 404 15.55 3.80 7.25
CA ALA A 404 15.40 4.05 8.67
C ALA A 404 14.43 5.21 8.90
N ILE A 405 13.43 5.02 9.77
CA ILE A 405 12.43 6.04 10.10
C ILE A 405 12.70 6.62 11.49
N ARG A 406 12.45 7.92 11.68
CA ARG A 406 12.76 8.60 12.94
C ARG A 406 11.92 8.06 14.09
N CYS A 407 12.54 7.84 15.25
CA CYS A 407 11.91 7.33 16.46
C CYS A 407 12.40 8.06 17.72
N TYR A 408 11.73 7.85 18.85
CA TYR A 408 12.21 8.38 20.12
C TYR A 408 13.44 7.64 20.64
N LYS A 409 14.33 8.38 21.33
CA LYS A 409 15.54 7.87 21.98
C LYS A 409 15.22 6.72 22.94
N THR A 410 14.34 6.96 23.89
CA THR A 410 13.74 5.96 24.77
C THR A 410 12.30 5.72 24.33
N THR A 411 11.96 4.47 24.06
CA THR A 411 10.57 4.00 24.03
C THR A 411 10.15 3.93 25.50
N GLU A 412 9.22 4.79 25.92
CA GLU A 412 8.62 4.69 27.26
C GLU A 412 7.80 3.42 27.42
#